data_AF-A0ABD6E208-F1
#
_entry.id   AF-A0ABD6E208-F1
#
_cell.length_a   1.000
_cell.length_b   1.000
_cell.length_c   1.000
_cell.angle_alpha   90.00
_cell.angle_beta   90.00
_cell.angle_gamma   90.00
#
_symmetry.space_group_name_H-M   'P 1'
#
loop_
_entity.id
_entity.type
_entity.pdbx_description
1 polymer ?
#
loop_
_entity_poly.entity_id
_entity_poly.type
_entity_poly.pdbx_seq_one_letter_code
_entity_poly.pdbx_strand_id
1 'polypeptide(L)' 'TGWNLIGWYEDDDTSASSLYENITGCTSVVKWDPIDQSYWFYLPGFPAFDFVVSKGMALYVEVTSDSIWHGEG' A
#
# COMPACT_ATOMS: atom_id res chain seq x y z
N THR A 1 15.57 -0.55 -3.91
CA THR A 1 15.19 -0.19 -2.52
C THR A 1 14.60 1.22 -2.52
N GLY A 2 13.97 1.64 -1.41
CA GLY A 2 13.42 2.99 -1.25
C GLY A 2 11.94 3.09 -1.58
N TRP A 3 11.49 4.32 -1.83
CA TRP A 3 10.09 4.65 -2.08
C TRP A 3 9.71 4.47 -3.55
N ASN A 4 8.60 3.79 -3.79
CA ASN A 4 7.98 3.60 -5.11
C ASN A 4 6.52 4.03 -5.05
N LEU A 5 5.99 4.52 -6.18
CA LEU A 5 4.58 4.81 -6.34
C LEU A 5 3.93 3.67 -7.13
N ILE A 6 2.93 3.02 -6.55
CA ILE A 6 2.12 1.99 -7.22
C ILE A 6 0.67 2.46 -7.33
N GLY A 7 -0.04 1.96 -8.34
CA GLY A 7 -1.47 2.19 -8.52
C GLY A 7 -2.23 0.87 -8.46
N TRP A 8 -3.37 0.85 -7.78
CA TRP A 8 -4.24 -0.31 -7.77
C TRP A 8 -5.12 -0.35 -9.02
N TYR A 9 -5.03 -1.43 -9.78
CA TYR A 9 -5.67 -1.55 -11.10
C TYR A 9 -6.79 -2.60 -11.16
N GLU A 10 -6.86 -3.50 -10.18
CA GLU A 10 -7.89 -4.53 -10.11
C GLU A 10 -9.27 -3.94 -9.79
N ASP A 11 -10.33 -4.64 -10.20
CA ASP A 11 -11.72 -4.26 -9.89
C ASP A 11 -12.10 -4.64 -8.45
N ASP A 12 -11.47 -5.68 -7.90
CA ASP A 12 -11.65 -6.09 -6.51
C ASP A 12 -10.80 -5.22 -5.58
N ASP A 13 -11.37 -4.89 -4.42
CA ASP A 13 -10.67 -4.15 -3.37
C ASP A 13 -9.64 -5.06 -2.67
N THR A 14 -8.49 -4.48 -2.31
CA THR A 14 -7.53 -5.11 -1.38
C THR A 14 -7.37 -4.27 -0.10
N SER A 15 -6.50 -4.69 0.80
CA SER A 15 -6.13 -3.94 2.01
C SER A 15 -4.66 -3.52 1.97
N ALA A 16 -4.32 -2.50 2.74
CA ALA A 16 -2.94 -2.10 2.95
C ALA A 16 -2.11 -3.23 3.60
N SER A 17 -2.73 -4.01 4.49
CA SER A 17 -2.13 -5.22 5.08
C SER A 17 -1.77 -6.28 4.04
N SER A 18 -2.67 -6.59 3.11
CA SER A 18 -2.43 -7.57 2.05
C SER A 18 -1.24 -7.15 1.17
N LEU A 19 -1.22 -5.89 0.74
CA LEU A 19 -0.10 -5.34 -0.04
C LEU A 19 1.22 -5.40 0.73
N TYR A 20 1.20 -5.06 2.01
CA TYR A 20 2.39 -5.10 2.88
C TYR A 20 2.96 -6.52 2.98
N GLU A 21 2.11 -7.53 3.05
CA GLU A 21 2.50 -8.94 3.18
C GLU A 21 3.01 -9.55 1.86
N ASN A 22 2.48 -9.11 0.71
CA ASN A 22 2.84 -9.69 -0.60
C ASN A 22 3.91 -8.90 -1.37
N ILE A 23 4.18 -7.64 -1.03
CA ILE A 23 5.29 -6.88 -1.62
C ILE A 23 6.59 -7.28 -0.91
N THR A 24 7.52 -7.90 -1.65
CA THR A 24 8.77 -8.41 -1.09
C THR A 24 9.61 -7.28 -0.48
N GLY A 25 9.88 -7.40 0.82
CA GLY A 25 10.69 -6.43 1.57
C GLY A 25 9.98 -5.11 1.86
N CYS A 26 8.64 -5.06 1.80
CA CYS A 26 7.84 -3.89 2.15
C CYS A 26 8.03 -3.52 3.62
N THR A 27 8.23 -2.23 3.89
CA THR A 27 8.36 -1.67 5.25
C THR A 27 7.28 -0.66 5.57
N SER A 28 6.69 -0.03 4.54
CA SER A 28 5.69 1.02 4.71
C SER A 28 4.71 1.02 3.53
N VAL A 29 3.42 1.20 3.81
CA VAL A 29 2.36 1.48 2.81
C VAL A 29 1.64 2.76 3.22
N VAL A 30 1.54 3.73 2.32
CA VAL A 30 1.03 5.07 2.62
C VAL A 30 0.06 5.51 1.52
N LYS A 31 -1.11 6.01 1.92
CA LYS A 31 -2.07 6.67 1.01
C LYS A 31 -2.12 8.17 1.25
N TRP A 32 -2.51 8.91 0.23
CA TRP A 32 -3.01 10.27 0.41
C TRP A 32 -4.45 10.20 0.93
N ASP A 33 -4.75 10.92 2.00
CA ASP A 33 -6.10 11.14 2.47
C ASP A 33 -6.61 12.51 1.97
N PRO A 34 -7.55 12.54 1.01
CA PRO A 34 -8.05 13.80 0.46
C PRO A 34 -9.00 14.54 1.41
N ILE A 35 -9.57 13.86 2.42
CA ILE A 35 -10.50 14.48 3.37
C ILE A 35 -9.69 15.32 4.36
N ASP A 36 -8.67 14.73 4.96
CA ASP A 36 -7.81 15.40 5.94
C ASP A 36 -6.64 16.16 5.32
N GLN A 37 -6.45 16.05 3.99
CA GLN A 37 -5.32 16.59 3.24
C GLN A 37 -3.96 16.21 3.86
N SER A 38 -3.80 14.93 4.19
CA SER A 38 -2.62 14.41 4.85
C SER A 38 -2.24 13.02 4.34
N TYR A 39 -1.07 12.53 4.75
CA TYR A 39 -0.67 11.16 4.47
C TYR A 39 -1.13 10.23 5.59
N TRP A 40 -1.80 9.15 5.20
CA TRP A 40 -2.21 8.08 6.11
C TRP A 40 -1.27 6.90 5.98
N PHE A 41 -0.65 6.53 7.09
CA PHE A 41 0.31 5.43 7.18
C PHE A 41 -0.39 4.17 7.66
N TYR A 42 -0.18 3.07 6.93
CA TYR A 42 -0.46 1.75 7.48
C TYR A 42 0.54 1.42 8.59
N LEU A 43 0.04 0.88 9.71
CA LEU A 43 0.85 0.41 10.84
C LEU A 43 0.62 -1.09 11.05
N PRO A 44 1.59 -1.96 10.70
CA PRO A 44 1.50 -3.40 10.92
C PRO A 44 1.19 -3.74 12.39
N GLY A 45 0.24 -4.65 12.62
CA GLY A 45 -0.18 -5.06 13.95
C GLY A 45 -1.20 -4.14 14.65
N PHE A 46 -1.61 -3.04 14.01
CA PHE A 46 -2.65 -2.14 14.51
C PHE A 46 -3.82 -2.08 13.51
N PRO A 47 -4.87 -2.92 13.67
CA PRO A 47 -5.97 -3.02 12.70
C PRO A 47 -6.69 -1.70 12.40
N ALA A 48 -6.68 -0.74 13.34
CA ALA A 48 -7.28 0.58 13.15
C ALA A 48 -6.58 1.46 12.08
N PHE A 49 -5.36 1.09 11.69
CA PHE A 49 -4.58 1.79 10.67
C PHE A 49 -4.62 1.08 9.31
N ASP A 50 -5.24 -0.10 9.24
CA ASP A 50 -5.50 -0.76 7.96
C ASP A 50 -6.59 0.00 7.20
N PHE A 51 -6.48 -0.01 5.88
CA PHE A 51 -7.40 0.70 5.01
C PHE A 51 -7.63 -0.07 3.72
N VAL A 52 -8.83 0.13 3.17
CA VAL A 52 -9.22 -0.43 1.88
C VAL A 52 -8.48 0.32 0.77
N VAL A 53 -7.95 -0.45 -0.18
CA VAL A 53 -7.34 0.03 -1.40
C VAL A 53 -8.25 -0.37 -2.55
N SER A 54 -8.84 0.63 -3.20
CA SER A 54 -9.75 0.46 -4.31
C SER A 54 -9.14 0.95 -5.63
N LYS A 55 -9.76 0.54 -6.74
CA LYS A 55 -9.27 0.83 -8.08
C LYS A 55 -8.98 2.31 -8.30
N GLY A 56 -7.82 2.61 -8.86
CA GLY A 56 -7.37 3.97 -9.16
C GLY A 56 -6.71 4.70 -7.99
N MET A 57 -6.62 4.10 -6.80
CA MET A 57 -5.82 4.66 -5.71
C MET A 57 -4.33 4.53 -6.00
N ALA A 58 -3.59 5.59 -5.69
CA ALA A 58 -2.13 5.61 -5.71
C ALA A 58 -1.57 5.45 -4.30
N LEU A 59 -0.55 4.60 -4.14
CA LEU A 59 0.08 4.27 -2.87
C LEU A 59 1.59 4.45 -2.96
N TYR A 60 2.16 5.05 -1.92
CA TYR A 60 3.59 5.04 -1.72
C TYR A 60 3.98 3.80 -0.91
N VAL A 61 4.89 3.00 -1.47
CA VAL A 61 5.43 1.81 -0.82
C VAL A 61 6.94 1.93 -0.66
N GLU A 62 7.41 1.67 0.55
CA GLU A 62 8.84 1.61 0.85
C GLU A 62 9.29 0.15 0.87
N VAL A 63 10.41 -0.14 0.20
CA VAL A 63 10.97 -1.49 0.11
C VAL A 63 12.46 -1.54 0.41
N THR A 64 12.89 -2.64 1.02
CA THR A 64 14.29 -2.88 1.43
C THR A 64 15.11 -3.70 0.43
N SER A 65 14.48 -4.21 -0.62
CA SER A 65 15.14 -5.00 -1.66
C SER A 65 14.55 -4.70 -3.04
N ASP A 66 15.28 -5.04 -4.09
CA ASP A 66 14.76 -4.96 -5.46
C ASP A 66 13.96 -6.23 -5.77
N SER A 67 12.75 -6.04 -6.27
CA SER A 67 11.86 -7.12 -6.69
C SER A 67 10.89 -6.59 -7.76
N ILE A 68 10.17 -7.51 -8.41
CA ILE A 68 9.02 -7.16 -9.26
C ILE A 68 7.78 -7.67 -8.55
N TRP A 69 6.85 -6.76 -8.28
CA TRP A 69 5.51 -7.11 -7.82
C TRP A 69 4.56 -7.09 -9.02
N HIS A 70 3.77 -8.15 -9.17
CA HIS A 70 2.90 -8.37 -10.33
C HIS A 70 1.42 -8.06 -10.06
N GLY A 71 1.07 -7.57 -8.87
CA GLY A 71 -0.30 -7.54 -8.36
C GLY A 71 -0.57 -8.69 -7.38
N GLU A 72 -1.72 -8.63 -6.73
CA GLU A 72 -2.27 -9.69 -5.89
C GLU A 72 -3.78 -9.77 -6.12
N GLY A 73 -4.39 -10.96 -6.01
CA GLY A 73 -5.77 -11.21 -6.42
C GLY A 73 -5.88 -12.37 -7.40
#